data_AF-A0A016SMC8-F1
#
_entry.id   AF-A0A016SMC8-F1
#
_cell.length_a   1.000
_cell.length_b   1.000
_cell.length_c   1.000
_cell.angle_alpha   90.00
_cell.angle_beta   90.00
_cell.angle_gamma   90.00
#
_symmetry.space_group_name_H-M   'P 1'
#
loop_
_entity.id
_entity.type
_entity.pdbx_description
1 polymer ?
#
loop_
_entity_poly.entity_id
_entity_poly.type
_entity_poly.pdbx_seq_one_letter_code
_entity_poly.pdbx_strand_id
1 'polypeptide(L)'
;MFTRMLPRLCSPYSSLRSVIVLSERSKMTAAAHRIPAAYGVKKTKPFEAMIEDYAKFHWDDTVKEDDPVVVRLREQLLAGSRSALASAITLVESRHPRKRAQGNLLLHTVLAEERKRYVEKGKESMIFRIGISGSPGVGKSSFIEAMGKELTDGRGMKIAVLTIDPSSAVTGGSVLGDLTRMQELSRNPKAYIRQSPTSGSLGGVTRGIHEAIILCEGAGYDVVIIETVGVGQSEVSVADMCDMFCLLLSPAHGDELQGVKRGIMELSDLLVVTKDDGDLKAKARLTQSEYISALKYMRPRIPSWKPKVMRSSIMEPISIQAVCDCMFEFWETIMASGDLEARRTSQMTTWMWDHVREELLNVFQKHPKIAPLAPALEEDVRLGKVTPGHASETLIRTFLGI
;
A
#
# COMPACT_ATOMS: atom_id res chain seq x y z
N MET A 1 18.45 -5.64 -65.11
CA MET A 1 19.86 -5.81 -65.54
C MET A 1 20.47 -6.89 -64.64
N PHE A 2 20.84 -8.03 -65.24
CA PHE A 2 21.63 -9.17 -64.71
C PHE A 2 21.11 -10.10 -63.59
N THR A 3 20.45 -11.16 -64.05
CA THR A 3 20.61 -12.63 -63.85
C THR A 3 21.74 -13.26 -62.99
N ARG A 4 21.34 -14.43 -62.42
CA ARG A 4 22.08 -15.71 -62.13
C ARG A 4 22.98 -15.73 -60.88
N MET A 5 23.10 -16.80 -60.08
CA MET A 5 23.18 -18.24 -60.42
C MET A 5 23.02 -19.12 -59.14
N LEU A 6 22.35 -20.27 -59.25
CA LEU A 6 22.44 -21.42 -58.31
C LEU A 6 23.80 -22.12 -58.44
N PRO A 7 24.20 -22.96 -57.45
CA PRO A 7 24.19 -24.40 -57.73
C PRO A 7 23.78 -25.34 -56.56
N ARG A 8 23.14 -26.45 -56.99
CA ARG A 8 23.07 -27.84 -56.45
C ARG A 8 24.46 -28.38 -56.00
N LEU A 9 24.72 -29.44 -55.23
CA LEU A 9 24.13 -30.73 -54.77
C LEU A 9 25.13 -31.26 -53.68
N CYS A 10 24.82 -32.11 -52.69
CA CYS A 10 24.94 -33.59 -52.73
C CYS A 10 24.73 -34.20 -51.31
N SER A 11 24.12 -35.39 -51.28
CA SER A 11 24.09 -36.37 -50.16
C SER A 11 25.25 -37.38 -50.35
N PRO A 12 25.61 -38.22 -49.35
CA PRO A 12 25.12 -39.62 -49.38
C PRO A 12 24.84 -40.29 -48.00
N TYR A 13 23.86 -41.22 -47.98
CA TYR A 13 23.81 -42.58 -47.38
C TYR A 13 24.44 -42.87 -45.99
N SER A 14 24.03 -43.82 -45.12
CA SER A 14 22.89 -44.75 -44.95
C SER A 14 23.30 -45.74 -43.83
N SER A 15 22.33 -46.48 -43.25
CA SER A 15 22.50 -47.79 -42.55
C SER A 15 23.07 -47.72 -41.11
N LEU A 16 22.67 -48.51 -40.10
CA LEU A 16 22.11 -49.85 -40.03
C LEU A 16 21.45 -50.11 -38.66
N ARG A 17 20.47 -51.02 -38.64
CA ARG A 17 19.75 -51.55 -37.47
C ARG A 17 20.59 -52.52 -36.61
N SER A 18 20.20 -52.62 -35.34
CA SER A 18 20.10 -53.82 -34.47
C SER A 18 21.34 -54.67 -34.20
N VAL A 19 21.73 -54.77 -32.90
CA VAL A 19 22.24 -56.00 -32.28
C VAL A 19 21.75 -56.11 -30.84
N ILE A 20 20.87 -57.07 -30.58
CA ILE A 20 20.61 -57.67 -29.27
C ILE A 20 21.52 -58.89 -29.17
N VAL A 21 22.34 -59.00 -28.12
CA VAL A 21 22.93 -60.28 -27.69
C VAL A 21 22.83 -60.38 -26.17
N LEU A 22 22.14 -61.44 -25.73
CA LEU A 22 22.12 -61.99 -24.38
C LEU A 22 23.32 -62.92 -24.19
N SER A 23 24.06 -62.78 -23.07
CA SER A 23 24.66 -63.87 -22.26
C SER A 23 25.33 -63.22 -21.04
N GLU A 24 25.59 -63.82 -19.89
CA GLU A 24 25.09 -64.97 -19.15
C GLU A 24 25.51 -64.75 -17.69
N ARG A 25 24.87 -65.46 -16.77
CA ARG A 25 25.01 -65.40 -15.31
C ARG A 25 26.45 -65.64 -14.83
N SER A 26 26.88 -64.85 -13.85
CA SER A 26 27.78 -65.31 -12.79
C SER A 26 27.17 -64.99 -11.41
N LYS A 27 26.87 -66.06 -10.65
CA LYS A 27 26.49 -66.00 -9.25
C LYS A 27 27.77 -65.88 -8.42
N MET A 28 27.88 -64.91 -7.53
CA MET A 28 28.64 -65.06 -6.28
C MET A 28 28.15 -64.10 -5.19
N THR A 29 27.56 -64.72 -4.16
CA THR A 29 27.64 -64.42 -2.72
C THR A 29 27.13 -63.09 -2.16
N ALA A 30 26.16 -63.25 -1.26
CA ALA A 30 25.53 -62.25 -0.42
C ALA A 30 26.53 -61.56 0.52
N ALA A 31 26.60 -60.23 0.42
CA ALA A 31 26.94 -59.36 1.54
C ALA A 31 25.74 -58.43 1.75
N ALA A 32 25.02 -58.65 2.84
CA ALA A 32 23.85 -57.88 3.24
C ALA A 32 24.25 -56.43 3.57
N HIS A 33 24.23 -55.56 2.57
CA HIS A 33 24.05 -54.12 2.82
C HIS A 33 22.54 -53.87 2.95
N ARG A 34 22.08 -53.76 4.20
CA ARG A 34 20.77 -53.18 4.51
C ARG A 34 20.77 -51.76 3.96
N ILE A 35 20.07 -51.55 2.84
CA ILE A 35 19.60 -50.23 2.44
C ILE A 35 18.76 -49.71 3.62
N PRO A 36 19.07 -48.55 4.23
CA PRO A 36 18.19 -47.96 5.22
C PRO A 36 16.85 -47.75 4.53
N ALA A 37 15.74 -48.12 5.18
CA ALA A 37 14.40 -47.84 4.68
C ALA A 37 14.21 -46.31 4.54
N ALA A 38 14.61 -45.75 3.41
CA ALA A 38 14.09 -44.49 2.94
C ALA A 38 12.66 -44.75 2.45
N TYR A 39 11.82 -43.72 2.58
CA TYR A 39 10.43 -43.69 2.16
C TYR A 39 9.41 -44.21 3.18
N GLY A 40 9.42 -43.58 4.35
CA GLY A 40 8.12 -43.13 4.88
C GLY A 40 7.53 -42.12 3.91
N VAL A 41 6.74 -42.57 2.93
CA VAL A 41 5.83 -41.69 2.19
C VAL A 41 4.92 -41.08 3.25
N LYS A 42 5.18 -39.83 3.64
CA LYS A 42 4.20 -39.06 4.41
C LYS A 42 2.94 -39.05 3.56
N LYS A 43 1.90 -39.77 3.98
CA LYS A 43 0.58 -39.68 3.34
C LYS A 43 0.24 -38.20 3.27
N THR A 44 0.27 -37.65 2.06
CA THR A 44 -0.28 -36.32 1.80
C THR A 44 -1.75 -36.38 2.16
N LYS A 45 -2.24 -35.38 2.91
CA LYS A 45 -3.67 -35.29 3.25
C LYS A 45 -4.50 -35.37 1.96
N PRO A 46 -5.72 -35.94 1.99
CA PRO A 46 -6.64 -35.83 0.86
C PRO A 46 -6.83 -34.36 0.43
N PHE A 47 -7.01 -34.12 -0.87
CA PHE A 47 -7.09 -32.75 -1.41
C PHE A 47 -8.26 -31.97 -0.81
N GLU A 48 -9.39 -32.63 -0.56
CA GLU A 48 -10.58 -32.05 0.08
C GLU A 48 -10.27 -31.56 1.50
N ALA A 49 -9.53 -32.35 2.29
CA ALA A 49 -9.08 -31.97 3.62
C ALA A 49 -8.06 -30.83 3.59
N MET A 50 -7.22 -30.76 2.53
CA MET A 50 -6.34 -29.61 2.33
C MET A 50 -7.11 -28.33 2.00
N ILE A 51 -8.21 -28.41 1.24
CA ILE A 51 -9.07 -27.28 0.93
C ILE A 51 -9.83 -26.78 2.17
N GLU A 52 -10.36 -27.67 3.01
CA GLU A 52 -11.03 -27.25 4.26
C GLU A 52 -10.06 -26.58 5.23
N ASP A 53 -8.86 -27.13 5.41
CA ASP A 53 -7.82 -26.52 6.24
C ASP A 53 -7.39 -25.16 5.64
N TYR A 54 -7.21 -25.11 4.31
CA TYR A 54 -6.91 -23.88 3.58
C TYR A 54 -8.00 -22.82 3.76
N ALA A 55 -9.28 -23.16 3.68
CA ALA A 55 -10.38 -22.22 3.90
C ALA A 55 -10.33 -21.60 5.30
N LYS A 56 -10.04 -22.40 6.34
CA LYS A 56 -9.88 -21.91 7.72
C LYS A 56 -8.68 -20.96 7.91
N PHE A 57 -7.65 -21.06 7.06
CA PHE A 57 -6.53 -20.11 7.06
C PHE A 57 -6.87 -18.77 6.41
N HIS A 58 -7.99 -18.66 5.71
CA HIS A 58 -8.38 -17.45 5.00
C HIS A 58 -9.64 -16.81 5.60
N TRP A 59 -10.54 -17.62 6.18
CA TRP A 59 -11.80 -17.19 6.77
C TRP A 59 -12.00 -17.82 8.16
N ASP A 60 -12.30 -16.99 9.16
CA ASP A 60 -12.68 -17.43 10.52
C ASP A 60 -14.06 -16.85 10.86
N ASP A 61 -15.09 -17.66 10.69
CA ASP A 61 -16.48 -17.29 10.94
C ASP A 61 -16.91 -17.55 12.39
N THR A 62 -15.98 -17.94 13.27
CA THR A 62 -16.29 -18.23 14.69
C THR A 62 -16.37 -16.98 15.55
N VAL A 63 -15.83 -15.85 15.06
CA VAL A 63 -15.85 -14.56 15.75
C VAL A 63 -17.23 -13.92 15.59
N LYS A 64 -17.83 -13.54 16.72
CA LYS A 64 -19.18 -12.96 16.79
C LYS A 64 -19.15 -11.57 17.43
N GLU A 65 -20.26 -10.83 17.31
CA GLU A 65 -20.44 -9.46 17.84
C GLU A 65 -20.14 -9.33 19.33
N ASP A 66 -20.33 -10.40 20.11
CA ASP A 66 -20.06 -10.48 21.54
C ASP A 66 -18.61 -10.90 21.88
N ASP A 67 -17.71 -11.00 20.90
CA ASP A 67 -16.30 -11.32 21.16
C ASP A 67 -15.70 -10.30 22.14
N PRO A 68 -15.16 -10.74 23.29
CA PRO A 68 -14.72 -9.85 24.35
C PRO A 68 -13.64 -8.84 23.92
N VAL A 69 -12.80 -9.22 22.96
CA VAL A 69 -11.74 -8.35 22.43
C VAL A 69 -12.36 -7.23 21.61
N VAL A 70 -13.33 -7.56 20.77
CA VAL A 70 -14.02 -6.61 19.89
C VAL A 70 -14.83 -5.61 20.72
N VAL A 71 -15.66 -6.09 21.65
CA VAL A 71 -16.49 -5.24 22.52
C VAL A 71 -15.61 -4.26 23.32
N ARG A 72 -14.58 -4.76 23.99
CA ARG A 72 -13.66 -3.94 24.78
C ARG A 72 -12.94 -2.89 23.93
N LEU A 73 -12.40 -3.29 22.77
CA LEU A 73 -11.69 -2.35 21.90
C LEU A 73 -12.63 -1.29 21.33
N ARG A 74 -13.83 -1.67 20.91
CA ARG A 74 -14.86 -0.74 20.42
C ARG A 74 -15.16 0.35 21.45
N GLU A 75 -15.49 -0.04 22.68
CA GLU A 75 -15.87 0.91 23.73
C GLU A 75 -14.72 1.88 24.06
N GLN A 76 -13.50 1.36 24.22
CA GLN A 76 -12.34 2.20 24.53
C GLN A 76 -11.94 3.10 23.35
N LEU A 77 -12.04 2.60 22.12
CA LEU A 77 -11.72 3.35 20.92
C LEU A 77 -12.70 4.51 20.73
N LEU A 78 -14.01 4.27 20.84
CA LEU A 78 -15.04 5.31 20.73
C LEU A 78 -14.94 6.33 21.88
N ALA A 79 -14.41 5.94 23.04
CA ALA A 79 -14.06 6.84 24.14
C ALA A 79 -12.77 7.66 23.89
N GLY A 80 -12.09 7.48 22.76
CA GLY A 80 -10.89 8.22 22.38
C GLY A 80 -9.58 7.67 22.97
N SER A 81 -9.54 6.40 23.40
CA SER A 81 -8.33 5.81 23.97
C SER A 81 -7.24 5.56 22.90
N ARG A 82 -6.08 6.22 23.06
CA ARG A 82 -4.90 6.06 22.19
C ARG A 82 -4.35 4.62 22.19
N SER A 83 -4.37 3.95 23.35
CA SER A 83 -3.90 2.56 23.44
C SER A 83 -4.86 1.58 22.76
N ALA A 84 -6.16 1.84 22.83
CA ALA A 84 -7.16 1.06 22.12
C ALA A 84 -7.04 1.27 20.61
N LEU A 85 -6.83 2.51 20.15
CA LEU A 85 -6.55 2.81 18.73
C LEU A 85 -5.33 2.04 18.22
N ALA A 86 -4.20 2.09 18.93
CA ALA A 86 -3.00 1.35 18.54
C ALA A 86 -3.22 -0.18 18.49
N SER A 87 -3.98 -0.71 19.44
CA SER A 87 -4.32 -2.14 19.50
C SER A 87 -5.27 -2.53 18.36
N ALA A 88 -6.24 -1.66 18.03
CA ALA A 88 -7.17 -1.86 16.94
C ALA A 88 -6.47 -1.83 15.57
N ILE A 89 -5.55 -0.88 15.36
CA ILE A 89 -4.73 -0.82 14.14
C ILE A 89 -3.89 -2.10 14.00
N THR A 90 -3.24 -2.54 15.07
CA THR A 90 -2.47 -3.79 15.07
C THR A 90 -3.35 -5.01 14.78
N LEU A 91 -4.61 -4.99 15.21
CA LEU A 91 -5.58 -6.07 14.97
C LEU A 91 -5.94 -6.16 13.48
N VAL A 92 -6.24 -5.03 12.83
CA VAL A 92 -6.62 -4.98 11.39
C VAL A 92 -5.43 -5.21 10.46
N GLU A 93 -4.21 -4.86 10.88
CA GLU A 93 -2.97 -5.17 10.16
C GLU A 93 -2.57 -6.65 10.26
N SER A 94 -3.16 -7.41 11.18
CA SER A 94 -2.78 -8.80 11.42
C SER A 94 -3.10 -9.70 10.21
N ARG A 95 -2.22 -10.67 9.94
CA ARG A 95 -2.48 -11.75 8.97
C ARG A 95 -3.12 -13.00 9.59
N HIS A 96 -3.26 -13.04 10.93
CA HIS A 96 -3.84 -14.19 11.61
C HIS A 96 -5.36 -14.25 11.35
N PRO A 97 -5.94 -15.40 10.92
CA PRO A 97 -7.35 -15.48 10.49
C PRO A 97 -8.33 -14.95 11.53
N ARG A 98 -8.23 -15.44 12.78
CA ARG A 98 -9.06 -14.95 13.89
C ARG A 98 -8.94 -13.46 14.16
N LYS A 99 -7.72 -12.91 14.16
CA LYS A 99 -7.48 -11.48 14.42
C LYS A 99 -8.04 -10.62 13.29
N ARG A 100 -7.95 -11.09 12.04
CA ARG A 100 -8.58 -10.46 10.88
C ARG A 100 -10.09 -10.43 11.01
N ALA A 101 -10.71 -11.55 11.40
CA ALA A 101 -12.15 -11.60 11.63
C ALA A 101 -12.58 -10.64 12.76
N GLN A 102 -11.85 -10.60 13.87
CA GLN A 102 -12.06 -9.63 14.96
C GLN A 102 -11.90 -8.18 14.48
N GLY A 103 -10.87 -7.89 13.68
CA GLY A 103 -10.63 -6.56 13.12
C GLY A 103 -11.73 -6.11 12.17
N ASN A 104 -12.18 -6.99 11.26
CA ASN A 104 -13.30 -6.73 10.35
C ASN A 104 -14.58 -6.40 11.12
N LEU A 105 -14.87 -7.18 12.15
CA LEU A 105 -16.05 -6.98 12.98
C LEU A 105 -15.98 -5.65 13.75
N LEU A 106 -14.81 -5.33 14.33
CA LEU A 106 -14.56 -4.04 14.96
C LEU A 106 -14.82 -2.88 13.99
N LEU A 107 -14.26 -2.94 12.77
CA LEU A 107 -14.49 -1.92 11.74
C LEU A 107 -15.96 -1.78 11.36
N HIS A 108 -16.69 -2.89 11.22
CA HIS A 108 -18.12 -2.85 10.93
C HIS A 108 -18.90 -2.09 12.00
N THR A 109 -18.55 -2.31 13.29
CA THR A 109 -19.17 -1.57 14.39
C THR A 109 -18.79 -0.08 14.40
N VAL A 110 -17.53 0.25 14.11
CA VAL A 110 -17.06 1.65 14.03
C VAL A 110 -17.76 2.39 12.88
N LEU A 111 -17.85 1.77 11.69
CA LEU A 111 -18.57 2.31 10.54
C LEU A 111 -20.06 2.54 10.83
N ALA A 112 -20.68 1.67 11.64
CA ALA A 112 -22.07 1.87 12.05
C ALA A 112 -22.24 3.12 12.93
N GLU A 113 -21.32 3.36 13.87
CA GLU A 113 -21.31 4.57 14.70
C GLU A 113 -20.97 5.83 13.91
N GLU A 114 -20.08 5.74 12.92
CA GLU A 114 -19.81 6.85 11.98
C GLU A 114 -21.03 7.22 11.15
N ARG A 115 -21.75 6.22 10.61
CA ARG A 115 -23.01 6.48 9.89
C ARG A 115 -24.03 7.17 10.77
N LYS A 116 -24.18 6.77 12.04
CA LYS A 116 -25.05 7.45 13.00
C LYS A 116 -24.62 8.91 13.20
N ARG A 117 -23.33 9.14 13.48
CA ARG A 117 -22.78 10.50 13.64
C ARG A 117 -23.00 11.38 12.40
N TYR A 118 -22.86 10.81 11.21
CA TYR A 118 -23.10 11.52 9.96
C TYR A 118 -24.59 11.83 9.75
N VAL A 119 -25.51 10.93 10.11
CA VAL A 119 -26.95 11.22 10.07
C VAL A 119 -27.32 12.34 11.04
N GLU A 120 -26.70 12.40 12.22
CA GLU A 120 -26.99 13.39 13.26
C GLU A 120 -26.38 14.77 12.99
N LYS A 121 -25.13 14.82 12.49
CA LYS A 121 -24.34 16.06 12.35
C LYS A 121 -24.04 16.44 10.90
N GLY A 122 -24.41 15.60 9.94
CA GLY A 122 -24.10 15.81 8.53
C GLY A 122 -22.59 15.83 8.24
N LYS A 123 -22.20 16.67 7.27
CA LYS A 123 -20.82 16.77 6.79
C LYS A 123 -19.82 17.19 7.88
N GLU A 124 -20.28 17.89 8.91
CA GLU A 124 -19.45 18.31 10.04
C GLU A 124 -18.90 17.14 10.87
N SER A 125 -19.48 15.94 10.76
CA SER A 125 -18.93 14.75 11.42
C SER A 125 -17.73 14.15 10.68
N MET A 126 -17.45 14.60 9.46
CA MET A 126 -16.36 14.08 8.65
C MET A 126 -15.02 14.66 9.12
N ILE A 127 -13.98 13.83 9.11
CA ILE A 127 -12.61 14.26 9.37
C ILE A 127 -11.95 14.70 8.08
N PHE A 128 -10.86 15.46 8.15
CA PHE A 128 -10.07 15.83 6.98
C PHE A 128 -8.88 14.87 6.76
N ARG A 129 -8.83 14.21 5.60
CA ARG A 129 -7.75 13.27 5.22
C ARG A 129 -6.77 13.96 4.28
N ILE A 130 -5.52 14.15 4.72
CA ILE A 130 -4.48 14.89 4.00
C ILE A 130 -3.33 13.93 3.65
N GLY A 131 -3.09 13.70 2.37
CA GLY A 131 -1.90 13.00 1.90
C GLY A 131 -0.73 13.97 1.76
N ILE A 132 0.44 13.66 2.31
CA ILE A 132 1.66 14.46 2.18
C ILE A 132 2.78 13.61 1.59
N SER A 133 3.31 14.07 0.47
CA SER A 133 4.44 13.45 -0.22
C SER A 133 5.52 14.48 -0.56
N GLY A 134 6.71 14.00 -0.90
CA GLY A 134 7.82 14.82 -1.35
C GLY A 134 9.11 14.01 -1.40
N SER A 135 10.09 14.52 -2.14
CA SER A 135 11.40 13.86 -2.27
C SER A 135 12.13 13.76 -0.92
N PRO A 136 13.00 12.76 -0.72
CA PRO A 136 13.86 12.70 0.44
C PRO A 136 14.63 14.01 0.65
N GLY A 137 14.68 14.51 1.88
CA GLY A 137 15.39 15.75 2.23
C GLY A 137 14.61 17.05 1.96
N VAL A 138 13.39 16.99 1.42
CA VAL A 138 12.53 18.17 1.21
C VAL A 138 12.11 18.86 2.53
N GLY A 139 12.30 18.23 3.68
CA GLY A 139 11.87 18.74 4.98
C GLY A 139 10.47 18.29 5.40
N LYS A 140 9.97 17.18 4.83
CA LYS A 140 8.62 16.65 5.07
C LYS A 140 8.29 16.40 6.55
N SER A 141 9.12 15.66 7.28
CA SER A 141 8.84 15.37 8.69
C SER A 141 8.84 16.65 9.56
N SER A 142 9.74 17.58 9.29
CA SER A 142 9.77 18.89 9.97
C SER A 142 8.54 19.74 9.63
N PHE A 143 8.08 19.70 8.38
CA PHE A 143 6.85 20.36 7.95
C PHE A 143 5.63 19.74 8.64
N ILE A 144 5.51 18.41 8.69
CA ILE A 144 4.42 17.72 9.38
C ILE A 144 4.43 18.02 10.89
N GLU A 145 5.59 18.09 11.53
CA GLU A 145 5.69 18.48 12.95
C GLU A 145 5.19 19.92 13.18
N ALA A 146 5.64 20.88 12.36
CA ALA A 146 5.21 22.27 12.46
C ALA A 146 3.71 22.45 12.18
N MET A 147 3.21 21.80 11.13
CA MET A 147 1.79 21.78 10.79
C MET A 147 0.97 21.13 11.90
N GLY A 148 1.45 20.01 12.46
CA GLY A 148 0.77 19.30 13.52
C GLY A 148 0.65 20.11 14.81
N LYS A 149 1.68 20.89 15.16
CA LYS A 149 1.63 21.85 16.26
C LYS A 149 0.60 22.95 16.01
N GLU A 150 0.59 23.53 14.81
CA GLU A 150 -0.41 24.55 14.45
C GLU A 150 -1.85 24.01 14.56
N LEU A 151 -2.11 22.79 14.07
CA LEU A 151 -3.42 22.16 14.18
C LEU A 151 -3.81 21.85 15.64
N THR A 152 -2.88 21.35 16.44
CA THR A 152 -3.17 20.90 17.82
C THR A 152 -3.22 22.05 18.83
N ASP A 153 -2.23 22.93 18.80
CA ASP A 153 -2.05 24.02 19.75
C ASP A 153 -2.76 25.30 19.28
N GLY A 154 -2.66 25.62 17.99
CA GLY A 154 -3.30 26.80 17.39
C GLY A 154 -4.81 26.63 17.18
N ARG A 155 -5.23 25.48 16.62
CA ARG A 155 -6.67 25.20 16.32
C ARG A 155 -7.36 24.28 17.32
N GLY A 156 -6.61 23.71 18.25
CA GLY A 156 -7.17 22.85 19.29
C GLY A 156 -7.52 21.42 18.84
N MET A 157 -7.21 21.05 17.59
CA MET A 157 -7.64 19.79 16.95
C MET A 157 -6.87 18.56 17.44
N LYS A 158 -7.48 17.38 17.27
CA LYS A 158 -6.82 16.08 17.41
C LYS A 158 -6.39 15.58 16.04
N ILE A 159 -5.12 15.21 15.92
CA ILE A 159 -4.55 14.77 14.64
C ILE A 159 -3.92 13.38 14.74
N ALA A 160 -4.06 12.60 13.68
CA ALA A 160 -3.34 11.35 13.51
C ALA A 160 -2.39 11.44 12.31
N VAL A 161 -1.17 10.93 12.45
CA VAL A 161 -0.17 10.84 11.38
C VAL A 161 0.11 9.36 11.11
N LEU A 162 -0.25 8.89 9.92
CA LEU A 162 -0.06 7.54 9.45
C LEU A 162 1.05 7.53 8.39
N THR A 163 2.20 6.93 8.71
CA THR A 163 3.36 6.94 7.80
C THR A 163 3.49 5.61 7.05
N ILE A 164 3.71 5.68 5.74
CA ILE A 164 3.89 4.53 4.85
C ILE A 164 5.37 4.35 4.53
N ASP A 165 5.98 3.29 5.05
CA ASP A 165 7.41 2.99 4.81
C ASP A 165 7.58 1.75 3.89
N PRO A 166 7.96 1.92 2.61
CA PRO A 166 8.17 0.81 1.69
C PRO A 166 9.30 -0.15 2.11
N SER A 167 10.26 0.28 2.94
CA SER A 167 11.36 -0.57 3.40
C SER A 167 10.91 -1.66 4.40
N SER A 168 9.74 -1.47 5.01
CA SER A 168 9.17 -2.40 5.98
C SER A 168 8.71 -3.74 5.39
N ALA A 169 8.54 -3.84 4.06
CA ALA A 169 8.24 -5.10 3.38
C ALA A 169 9.36 -6.14 3.54
N VAL A 170 10.61 -5.69 3.73
CA VAL A 170 11.78 -6.57 3.94
C VAL A 170 12.02 -6.86 5.41
N THR A 171 11.74 -5.91 6.30
CA THR A 171 12.05 -6.02 7.74
C THR A 171 10.89 -6.47 8.62
N GLY A 172 9.68 -6.59 8.06
CA GLY A 172 8.49 -7.03 8.80
C GLY A 172 7.81 -5.93 9.63
N GLY A 173 8.13 -4.67 9.35
CA GLY A 173 7.65 -3.51 10.13
C GLY A 173 8.67 -3.01 11.15
N SER A 174 8.90 -1.70 11.18
CA SER A 174 9.68 -1.06 12.24
C SER A 174 8.76 -0.69 13.40
N VAL A 175 9.10 -1.14 14.61
CA VAL A 175 8.33 -0.84 15.84
C VAL A 175 8.60 0.59 16.35
N LEU A 176 9.71 1.21 15.95
CA LEU A 176 10.23 2.47 16.53
C LEU A 176 10.74 3.50 15.51
N GLY A 177 10.86 3.12 14.24
CA GLY A 177 11.74 3.81 13.29
C GLY A 177 11.09 4.92 12.48
N ASP A 178 10.90 6.09 13.08
CA ASP A 178 11.01 7.47 12.51
C ASP A 178 10.42 8.49 13.51
N LEU A 179 9.91 8.05 14.67
CA LEU A 179 9.50 8.90 15.80
C LEU A 179 10.60 9.87 16.26
N THR A 180 11.86 9.62 15.91
CA THR A 180 12.99 10.50 16.17
C THR A 180 12.95 11.81 15.38
N ARG A 181 12.18 11.88 14.28
CA ARG A 181 12.04 13.06 13.40
C ARG A 181 10.88 13.99 13.77
N MET A 182 9.92 13.55 14.58
CA MET A 182 8.77 14.33 15.05
C MET A 182 8.66 14.27 16.59
N GLN A 183 9.73 14.67 17.28
CA GLN A 183 9.90 14.46 18.71
C GLN A 183 8.87 15.19 19.55
N GLU A 184 8.55 16.44 19.20
CA GLU A 184 7.61 17.23 19.98
C GLU A 184 6.18 16.78 19.72
N LEU A 185 5.84 16.54 18.45
CA LEU A 185 4.50 16.09 18.09
C LEU A 185 4.18 14.71 18.69
N SER A 186 5.17 13.81 18.77
CA SER A 186 4.99 12.49 19.39
C SER A 186 4.58 12.55 20.87
N ARG A 187 4.94 13.63 21.58
CA ARG A 187 4.61 13.86 22.99
C ARG A 187 3.28 14.59 23.17
N ASN A 188 2.75 15.22 22.13
CA ASN A 188 1.49 15.96 22.22
C ASN A 188 0.32 14.98 22.47
N PRO A 189 -0.50 15.17 23.52
CA PRO A 189 -1.61 14.28 23.83
C PRO A 189 -2.72 14.29 22.77
N LYS A 190 -2.83 15.36 21.96
CA LYS A 190 -3.78 15.48 20.85
C LYS A 190 -3.26 14.88 19.54
N ALA A 191 -2.00 14.45 19.49
CA ALA A 191 -1.41 13.84 18.32
C ALA A 191 -1.23 12.31 18.50
N TYR A 192 -1.50 11.56 17.45
CA TYR A 192 -1.19 10.14 17.37
C TYR A 192 -0.33 9.87 16.15
N ILE A 193 0.78 9.16 16.30
CA ILE A 193 1.69 8.87 15.20
C ILE A 193 1.82 7.35 15.11
N ARG A 194 1.54 6.78 13.94
CA ARG A 194 1.63 5.36 13.67
C ARG A 194 2.39 5.13 12.38
N GLN A 195 3.40 4.29 12.47
CA GLN A 195 4.08 3.77 11.30
C GLN A 195 3.37 2.50 10.86
N SER A 196 2.96 2.49 9.60
CA SER A 196 2.29 1.36 8.99
C SER A 196 3.28 0.62 8.10
N PRO A 197 3.36 -0.72 8.18
CA PRO A 197 4.18 -1.48 7.27
C PRO A 197 3.60 -1.44 5.85
N THR A 198 4.42 -1.72 4.84
CA THR A 198 4.00 -2.02 3.46
C THR A 198 3.98 -3.53 3.28
N SER A 199 2.94 -4.06 2.62
CA SER A 199 2.68 -5.50 2.54
C SER A 199 3.52 -6.23 1.48
N GLY A 200 4.48 -5.55 0.85
CA GLY A 200 5.16 -6.06 -0.34
C GLY A 200 4.21 -6.27 -1.54
N SER A 201 2.99 -5.73 -1.50
CA SER A 201 2.03 -5.79 -2.61
C SER A 201 2.36 -4.72 -3.67
N LEU A 202 1.99 -5.00 -4.93
CA LEU A 202 2.34 -4.24 -6.12
C LEU A 202 1.80 -2.77 -6.15
N GLY A 203 1.07 -2.34 -5.11
CA GLY A 203 0.53 -0.98 -4.94
C GLY A 203 1.15 -0.18 -3.79
N GLY A 204 2.13 -0.72 -3.07
CA GLY A 204 2.95 0.01 -2.11
C GLY A 204 2.26 0.47 -0.81
N VAL A 205 0.98 0.17 -0.61
CA VAL A 205 0.23 0.50 0.62
C VAL A 205 -0.47 -0.75 1.14
N THR A 206 -0.38 -1.00 2.45
CA THR A 206 -1.10 -2.11 3.09
C THR A 206 -2.59 -1.84 3.09
N ARG A 207 -3.37 -2.92 2.98
CA ARG A 207 -4.76 -3.00 3.46
C ARG A 207 -4.96 -2.08 4.67
N GLY A 208 -4.21 -2.35 5.74
CA GLY A 208 -4.36 -1.75 7.07
C GLY A 208 -4.38 -0.22 7.17
N ILE A 209 -3.91 0.55 6.18
CA ILE A 209 -3.98 2.02 6.25
C ILE A 209 -5.41 2.53 6.10
N HIS A 210 -6.20 1.93 5.20
CA HIS A 210 -7.61 2.31 5.06
C HIS A 210 -8.39 2.02 6.34
N GLU A 211 -8.20 0.82 6.88
CA GLU A 211 -8.80 0.46 8.15
C GLU A 211 -8.30 1.36 9.30
N ALA A 212 -7.02 1.76 9.30
CA ALA A 212 -6.50 2.70 10.29
C ALA A 212 -7.15 4.09 10.20
N ILE A 213 -7.42 4.61 9.00
CA ILE A 213 -8.15 5.87 8.82
C ILE A 213 -9.54 5.78 9.46
N ILE A 214 -10.29 4.71 9.19
CA ILE A 214 -11.62 4.46 9.79
C ILE A 214 -11.51 4.38 11.32
N LEU A 215 -10.49 3.71 11.85
CA LEU A 215 -10.29 3.62 13.30
C LEU A 215 -9.96 4.99 13.93
N CYS A 216 -9.23 5.86 13.22
CA CYS A 216 -9.00 7.25 13.66
C CYS A 216 -10.30 8.07 13.66
N GLU A 217 -11.16 7.90 12.65
CA GLU A 217 -12.51 8.51 12.59
C GLU A 217 -13.38 8.05 13.76
N GLY A 218 -13.38 6.74 14.04
CA GLY A 218 -13.96 6.12 15.23
C GLY A 218 -13.48 6.73 16.53
N ALA A 219 -12.17 6.97 16.64
CA ALA A 219 -11.54 7.49 17.86
C ALA A 219 -11.71 9.00 18.09
N GLY A 220 -12.38 9.70 17.16
CA GLY A 220 -12.70 11.12 17.29
C GLY A 220 -11.50 12.04 17.02
N TYR A 221 -10.67 11.69 16.04
CA TYR A 221 -9.69 12.61 15.46
C TYR A 221 -10.37 13.56 14.47
N ASP A 222 -9.80 14.75 14.26
CA ASP A 222 -10.34 15.76 13.34
C ASP A 222 -9.60 15.74 11.99
N VAL A 223 -8.30 15.42 12.03
CA VAL A 223 -7.44 15.37 10.83
C VAL A 223 -6.62 14.09 10.85
N VAL A 224 -6.55 13.41 9.70
CA VAL A 224 -5.62 12.29 9.47
C VAL A 224 -4.65 12.68 8.36
N ILE A 225 -3.36 12.67 8.69
CA ILE A 225 -2.25 12.95 7.78
C ILE A 225 -1.66 11.62 7.35
N ILE A 226 -1.55 11.38 6.04
CA ILE A 226 -1.00 10.16 5.45
C ILE A 226 0.32 10.53 4.78
N GLU A 227 1.43 10.09 5.34
CA GLU A 227 2.77 10.43 4.89
C GLU A 227 3.37 9.29 4.06
N THR A 228 3.85 9.55 2.85
CA THR A 228 4.71 8.58 2.12
C THR A 228 6.17 8.77 2.47
N VAL A 229 6.93 7.68 2.61
CA VAL A 229 8.40 7.73 2.59
C VAL A 229 8.83 7.71 1.12
N GLY A 230 9.10 8.90 0.58
CA GLY A 230 9.31 9.15 -0.84
C GLY A 230 10.42 8.33 -1.47
N VAL A 231 10.05 7.27 -2.18
CA VAL A 231 10.77 6.54 -3.24
C VAL A 231 9.82 5.44 -3.75
N GLY A 232 8.81 5.76 -4.57
CA GLY A 232 7.85 4.71 -4.95
C GLY A 232 6.78 5.05 -5.99
N GLN A 233 5.80 4.14 -6.05
CA GLN A 233 4.48 4.31 -6.68
C GLN A 233 3.39 4.50 -5.59
N SER A 234 3.79 4.71 -4.34
CA SER A 234 2.87 4.87 -3.20
C SER A 234 2.14 6.21 -3.20
N GLU A 235 2.62 7.19 -3.97
CA GLU A 235 2.00 8.50 -4.10
C GLU A 235 0.62 8.43 -4.76
N VAL A 236 0.46 7.57 -5.78
CA VAL A 236 -0.84 7.34 -6.43
C VAL A 236 -1.83 6.75 -5.43
N SER A 237 -1.40 5.70 -4.73
CA SER A 237 -2.20 5.04 -3.71
C SER A 237 -2.62 6.04 -2.63
N VAL A 238 -1.70 6.84 -2.06
CA VAL A 238 -2.04 7.85 -1.06
C VAL A 238 -2.99 8.92 -1.60
N ALA A 239 -2.79 9.38 -2.82
CA ALA A 239 -3.69 10.34 -3.46
C ALA A 239 -5.11 9.78 -3.62
N ASP A 240 -5.27 8.46 -3.67
CA ASP A 240 -6.56 7.76 -3.69
C ASP A 240 -7.07 7.39 -2.29
N MET A 241 -6.32 7.67 -1.22
CA MET A 241 -6.75 7.51 0.19
C MET A 241 -7.15 8.82 0.87
N CYS A 242 -6.70 9.95 0.34
CA CYS A 242 -6.90 11.27 0.93
C CYS A 242 -7.93 12.12 0.18
N ASP A 243 -8.45 13.12 0.89
CA ASP A 243 -9.29 14.17 0.32
C ASP A 243 -8.40 15.18 -0.42
N MET A 244 -7.33 15.62 0.23
CA MET A 244 -6.34 16.56 -0.28
C MET A 244 -4.97 15.91 -0.41
N PHE A 245 -4.33 16.03 -1.57
CA PHE A 245 -2.93 15.61 -1.76
C PHE A 245 -2.01 16.84 -1.83
N CYS A 246 -1.11 16.95 -0.85
CA CYS A 246 -0.12 18.01 -0.73
C CYS A 246 1.28 17.50 -1.11
N LEU A 247 1.88 18.10 -2.13
CA LEU A 247 3.23 17.79 -2.58
C LEU A 247 4.23 18.84 -2.07
N LEU A 248 5.22 18.39 -1.30
CA LEU A 248 6.32 19.23 -0.85
C LEU A 248 7.44 19.23 -1.89
N LEU A 249 7.99 20.42 -2.15
CA LEU A 249 9.02 20.69 -3.14
C LEU A 249 10.21 21.41 -2.49
N SER A 250 11.43 21.05 -2.87
CA SER A 250 12.64 21.75 -2.38
C SER A 250 12.96 22.95 -3.29
N PRO A 251 13.54 24.05 -2.77
CA PRO A 251 14.09 25.11 -3.61
C PRO A 251 15.37 24.62 -4.33
N ALA A 252 15.28 24.38 -5.66
CA ALA A 252 16.33 23.84 -6.57
C ALA A 252 16.68 22.34 -6.38
N HIS A 253 16.96 21.54 -7.44
CA HIS A 253 17.86 21.72 -8.60
C HIS A 253 17.16 21.97 -9.97
N GLY A 254 17.80 22.70 -10.87
CA GLY A 254 17.25 23.18 -12.15
C GLY A 254 16.80 22.14 -13.19
N ASP A 255 17.01 20.84 -12.93
CA ASP A 255 16.49 19.72 -13.74
C ASP A 255 15.33 18.97 -13.05
N GLU A 256 14.90 19.38 -11.85
CA GLU A 256 13.90 18.64 -11.05
C GLU A 256 12.46 18.80 -11.53
N LEU A 257 12.15 19.74 -12.44
CA LEU A 257 10.85 19.71 -13.11
C LEU A 257 10.69 18.42 -13.96
N GLN A 258 11.80 17.79 -14.40
CA GLN A 258 11.79 16.43 -14.95
C GLN A 258 11.80 15.33 -13.86
N GLY A 259 12.27 15.65 -12.64
CA GLY A 259 12.35 14.74 -11.50
C GLY A 259 11.03 14.56 -10.75
N VAL A 260 10.16 15.57 -10.72
CA VAL A 260 8.76 15.38 -10.33
C VAL A 260 8.05 14.67 -11.46
N LYS A 261 7.84 13.36 -11.28
CA LYS A 261 7.13 12.51 -12.25
C LYS A 261 5.84 13.24 -12.68
N ARG A 262 5.66 13.47 -13.99
CA ARG A 262 4.46 14.11 -14.56
C ARG A 262 3.15 13.65 -13.90
N GLY A 263 3.05 12.36 -13.55
CA GLY A 263 1.88 11.79 -12.89
C GLY A 263 1.62 12.24 -11.44
N ILE A 264 2.61 12.69 -10.66
CA ILE A 264 2.39 13.12 -9.26
C ILE A 264 1.86 14.55 -9.21
N MET A 265 2.31 15.43 -10.10
CA MET A 265 1.78 16.80 -10.20
C MET A 265 0.29 16.81 -10.53
N GLU A 266 -0.15 15.89 -11.40
CA GLU A 266 -1.56 15.74 -11.80
C GLU A 266 -2.47 15.35 -10.63
N LEU A 267 -1.90 14.73 -9.59
CA LEU A 267 -2.62 14.30 -8.41
C LEU A 267 -2.64 15.35 -7.29
N SER A 268 -1.86 16.43 -7.41
CA SER A 268 -1.62 17.41 -6.34
C SER A 268 -2.67 18.51 -6.30
N ASP A 269 -3.32 18.67 -5.16
CA ASP A 269 -4.28 19.73 -4.87
C ASP A 269 -3.61 20.99 -4.29
N LEU A 270 -2.42 20.80 -3.70
CA LEU A 270 -1.55 21.85 -3.19
C LEU A 270 -0.09 21.45 -3.36
N LEU A 271 0.73 22.41 -3.79
CA LEU A 271 2.17 22.27 -3.84
C LEU A 271 2.77 23.28 -2.88
N VAL A 272 3.74 22.85 -2.07
CA VAL A 272 4.41 23.72 -1.10
C VAL A 272 5.91 23.64 -1.33
N VAL A 273 6.49 24.75 -1.77
CA VAL A 273 7.94 24.91 -1.83
C VAL A 273 8.44 25.21 -0.41
N THR A 274 9.10 24.23 0.20
CA THR A 274 9.62 24.33 1.57
C THR A 274 10.92 25.14 1.60
N LYS A 275 11.47 25.38 2.80
CA LYS A 275 12.76 26.08 3.00
C LYS A 275 12.81 27.47 2.34
N ASP A 276 11.69 28.20 2.34
CA ASP A 276 11.61 29.59 1.87
C ASP A 276 12.24 30.56 2.90
N ASP A 277 13.53 30.35 3.20
CA ASP A 277 14.29 31.10 4.19
C ASP A 277 15.73 31.35 3.73
N GLY A 278 16.39 32.33 4.38
CA GLY A 278 17.77 32.73 4.10
C GLY A 278 18.07 32.90 2.60
N ASP A 279 19.17 32.27 2.16
CA ASP A 279 19.67 32.31 0.78
C ASP A 279 18.79 31.55 -0.22
N LEU A 280 17.84 30.74 0.26
CA LEU A 280 16.95 29.95 -0.58
C LEU A 280 15.68 30.70 -1.00
N LYS A 281 15.35 31.85 -0.39
CA LYS A 281 14.13 32.62 -0.72
C LYS A 281 14.01 32.95 -2.22
N ALA A 282 15.10 33.36 -2.86
CA ALA A 282 15.09 33.68 -4.29
C ALA A 282 14.79 32.44 -5.15
N LYS A 283 15.40 31.30 -4.81
CA LYS A 283 15.19 30.02 -5.50
C LYS A 283 13.77 29.48 -5.27
N ALA A 284 13.23 29.64 -4.07
CA ALA A 284 11.88 29.21 -3.74
C ALA A 284 10.83 29.99 -4.55
N ARG A 285 11.03 31.31 -4.73
CA ARG A 285 10.17 32.16 -5.58
C ARG A 285 10.22 31.77 -7.05
N LEU A 286 11.41 31.46 -7.56
CA LEU A 286 11.57 30.98 -8.95
C LEU A 286 10.82 29.65 -9.13
N THR A 287 11.10 28.69 -8.25
CA THR A 287 10.46 27.36 -8.24
C THR A 287 8.93 27.50 -8.19
N GLN A 288 8.40 28.31 -7.29
CA GLN A 288 6.96 28.58 -7.20
C GLN A 288 6.39 29.07 -8.55
N SER A 289 7.08 30.00 -9.21
CA SER A 289 6.64 30.59 -10.48
C SER A 289 6.64 29.57 -11.63
N GLU A 290 7.61 28.66 -11.65
CA GLU A 290 7.69 27.55 -12.61
C GLU A 290 6.51 26.59 -12.45
N TYR A 291 6.21 26.15 -11.22
CA TYR A 291 5.08 25.25 -10.95
C TYR A 291 3.72 25.91 -11.20
N ILE A 292 3.55 27.20 -10.85
CA ILE A 292 2.35 27.95 -11.22
C ILE A 292 2.16 27.97 -12.73
N SER A 293 3.25 28.15 -13.48
CA SER A 293 3.20 28.18 -14.95
C SER A 293 2.86 26.80 -15.53
N ALA A 294 3.42 25.72 -14.97
CA ALA A 294 3.12 24.36 -15.39
C ALA A 294 1.65 23.97 -15.15
N LEU A 295 1.10 24.30 -13.97
CA LEU A 295 -0.28 23.96 -13.59
C LEU A 295 -1.34 24.62 -14.48
N LYS A 296 -1.04 25.74 -15.14
CA LYS A 296 -1.96 26.39 -16.09
C LYS A 296 -2.34 25.49 -17.28
N TYR A 297 -1.48 24.55 -17.63
CA TYR A 297 -1.69 23.63 -18.73
C TYR A 297 -2.32 22.31 -18.30
N MET A 298 -2.61 22.16 -17.01
CA MET A 298 -3.12 20.93 -16.43
C MET A 298 -4.59 21.09 -16.09
N ARG A 299 -5.37 20.02 -16.31
CA ARG A 299 -6.75 19.98 -15.86
C ARG A 299 -6.76 19.69 -14.35
N PRO A 300 -7.47 20.48 -13.53
CA PRO A 300 -7.63 20.15 -12.12
C PRO A 300 -8.28 18.77 -11.95
N ARG A 301 -7.79 18.01 -10.96
CA ARG A 301 -8.37 16.72 -10.57
C ARG A 301 -9.77 16.89 -9.97
N ILE A 302 -9.98 17.98 -9.21
CA ILE A 302 -11.24 18.33 -8.58
C ILE A 302 -11.81 19.56 -9.28
N PRO A 303 -13.00 19.49 -9.91
CA PRO A 303 -13.53 20.60 -10.70
C PRO A 303 -13.71 21.92 -9.93
N SER A 304 -14.07 21.82 -8.65
CA SER A 304 -14.29 22.97 -7.75
C SER A 304 -13.00 23.59 -7.20
N TRP A 305 -11.84 22.96 -7.38
CA TRP A 305 -10.58 23.43 -6.80
C TRP A 305 -9.47 23.58 -7.84
N LYS A 306 -8.82 24.74 -7.87
CA LYS A 306 -7.62 24.95 -8.68
C LYS A 306 -6.38 24.74 -7.79
N PRO A 307 -5.48 23.82 -8.15
CA PRO A 307 -4.26 23.59 -7.37
C PRO A 307 -3.47 24.88 -7.15
N LYS A 308 -3.01 25.07 -5.92
CA LYS A 308 -2.23 26.24 -5.50
C LYS A 308 -0.77 25.87 -5.29
N VAL A 309 0.13 26.82 -5.52
CA VAL A 309 1.56 26.67 -5.20
C VAL A 309 1.93 27.71 -4.15
N MET A 310 2.30 27.27 -2.97
CA MET A 310 2.69 28.11 -1.84
C MET A 310 4.17 27.96 -1.54
N ARG A 311 4.69 28.87 -0.72
CA ARG A 311 6.03 28.81 -0.15
C ARG A 311 5.90 28.72 1.36
N SER A 312 6.75 27.94 2.01
CA SER A 312 6.77 27.82 3.46
C SER A 312 8.18 27.65 4.01
N SER A 313 8.38 28.11 5.23
CA SER A 313 9.54 27.81 6.04
C SER A 313 9.09 27.49 7.46
N ILE A 314 9.60 26.39 8.01
CA ILE A 314 9.37 26.04 9.42
C ILE A 314 10.00 27.07 10.39
N MET A 315 10.93 27.90 9.89
CA MET A 315 11.53 29.00 10.65
C MET A 315 10.59 30.21 10.74
N GLU A 316 9.55 30.26 9.90
CA GLU A 316 8.54 31.32 9.85
C GLU A 316 7.15 30.70 10.10
N PRO A 317 6.70 30.56 11.36
CA PRO A 317 5.44 29.87 11.70
C PRO A 317 4.20 30.40 10.98
N ILE A 318 4.18 31.71 10.67
CA ILE A 318 3.09 32.35 9.92
C ILE A 318 2.93 31.77 8.50
N SER A 319 4.02 31.27 7.91
CA SER A 319 3.97 30.61 6.60
C SER A 319 3.29 29.24 6.70
N ILE A 320 3.50 28.50 7.79
CA ILE A 320 2.82 27.22 8.07
C ILE A 320 1.33 27.46 8.31
N GLN A 321 0.98 28.50 9.07
CA GLN A 321 -0.40 28.94 9.27
C GLN A 321 -1.11 29.22 7.94
N ALA A 322 -0.48 30.00 7.06
CA ALA A 322 -1.03 30.30 5.74
C ALA A 322 -1.27 29.04 4.90
N VAL A 323 -0.37 28.04 4.99
CA VAL A 323 -0.58 26.75 4.34
C VAL A 323 -1.78 26.00 4.96
N CYS A 324 -1.88 25.93 6.28
CA CYS A 324 -3.04 25.32 6.96
C CYS A 324 -4.36 26.02 6.56
N ASP A 325 -4.38 27.35 6.50
CA ASP A 325 -5.55 28.12 6.05
C ASP A 325 -5.97 27.72 4.63
N CYS A 326 -5.01 27.58 3.72
CA CYS A 326 -5.28 27.11 2.36
C CYS A 326 -5.82 25.66 2.33
N MET A 327 -5.33 24.78 3.22
CA MET A 327 -5.86 23.41 3.32
C MET A 327 -7.31 23.40 3.82
N PHE A 328 -7.67 24.26 4.76
CA PHE A 328 -9.06 24.38 5.21
C PHE A 328 -9.96 25.10 4.19
N GLU A 329 -9.43 26.07 3.44
CA GLU A 329 -10.15 26.64 2.30
C GLU A 329 -10.50 25.57 1.25
N PHE A 330 -9.56 24.66 0.97
CA PHE A 330 -9.81 23.48 0.14
C PHE A 330 -10.93 22.63 0.73
N TRP A 331 -10.82 22.26 2.01
CA TRP A 331 -11.79 21.43 2.72
C TRP A 331 -13.21 21.99 2.63
N GLU A 332 -13.40 23.28 2.95
CA GLU A 332 -14.69 23.95 2.85
C GLU A 332 -15.23 23.98 1.42
N THR A 333 -14.36 24.24 0.44
CA THR A 333 -14.74 24.31 -0.98
C THR A 333 -15.29 22.98 -1.48
N ILE A 334 -14.60 21.87 -1.19
CA ILE A 334 -15.00 20.54 -1.69
C ILE A 334 -16.19 19.95 -0.91
N MET A 335 -16.36 20.34 0.36
CA MET A 335 -17.54 20.00 1.14
C MET A 335 -18.79 20.69 0.57
N ALA A 336 -18.67 21.98 0.24
CA ALA A 336 -19.76 22.78 -0.30
C ALA A 336 -20.18 22.33 -1.72
N SER A 337 -19.22 21.90 -2.55
CA SER A 337 -19.51 21.43 -3.91
C SER A 337 -20.13 20.03 -3.97
N GLY A 338 -19.96 19.22 -2.92
CA GLY A 338 -20.35 17.79 -2.91
C GLY A 338 -19.31 16.86 -3.56
N ASP A 339 -18.19 17.40 -4.04
CA ASP A 339 -17.11 16.60 -4.65
C ASP A 339 -16.49 15.63 -3.63
N LEU A 340 -16.43 16.03 -2.35
CA LEU A 340 -15.86 15.21 -1.28
C LEU A 340 -16.56 13.85 -1.16
N GLU A 341 -17.88 13.84 -1.07
CA GLU A 341 -18.68 12.62 -0.84
C GLU A 341 -18.64 11.70 -2.06
N ALA A 342 -18.79 12.29 -3.26
CA ALA A 342 -18.67 11.56 -4.52
C ALA A 342 -17.30 10.88 -4.65
N ARG A 343 -16.24 11.60 -4.28
CA ARG A 343 -14.87 11.09 -4.32
C ARG A 343 -14.65 9.99 -3.30
N ARG A 344 -15.03 10.18 -2.03
CA ARG A 344 -14.89 9.13 -0.99
C ARG A 344 -15.64 7.86 -1.37
N THR A 345 -16.83 7.98 -1.98
CA THR A 345 -17.61 6.83 -2.46
C THR A 345 -16.88 6.07 -3.57
N SER A 346 -16.32 6.81 -4.54
CA SER A 346 -15.51 6.22 -5.62
C SER A 346 -14.27 5.52 -5.07
N GLN A 347 -13.54 6.18 -4.17
CA GLN A 347 -12.36 5.65 -3.49
C GLN A 347 -12.68 4.33 -2.77
N MET A 348 -13.75 4.28 -1.96
CA MET A 348 -14.18 3.06 -1.27
C MET A 348 -14.44 1.89 -2.22
N THR A 349 -15.04 2.16 -3.40
CA THR A 349 -15.30 1.13 -4.40
C THR A 349 -14.01 0.60 -5.01
N THR A 350 -13.07 1.50 -5.34
CA THR A 350 -11.73 1.13 -5.82
C THR A 350 -11.01 0.27 -4.79
N TRP A 351 -11.02 0.66 -3.51
CA TRP A 351 -10.36 -0.07 -2.43
C TRP A 351 -10.93 -1.48 -2.23
N MET A 352 -12.25 -1.64 -2.35
CA MET A 352 -12.87 -2.97 -2.30
C MET A 352 -12.29 -3.88 -3.38
N TRP A 353 -12.18 -3.40 -4.62
CA TRP A 353 -11.63 -4.19 -5.73
C TRP A 353 -10.13 -4.44 -5.62
N ASP A 354 -9.38 -3.49 -5.07
CA ASP A 354 -7.96 -3.69 -4.77
C ASP A 354 -7.78 -4.77 -3.70
N HIS A 355 -8.61 -4.77 -2.66
CA HIS A 355 -8.59 -5.81 -1.63
C HIS A 355 -8.93 -7.19 -2.21
N VAL A 356 -9.94 -7.27 -3.09
CA VAL A 356 -10.28 -8.51 -3.80
C VAL A 356 -9.07 -9.01 -4.61
N ARG A 357 -8.39 -8.13 -5.35
CA ARG A 357 -7.21 -8.50 -6.15
C ARG A 357 -6.07 -9.04 -5.29
N GLU A 358 -5.77 -8.37 -4.18
CA GLU A 358 -4.72 -8.80 -3.25
C GLU A 358 -5.05 -10.15 -2.58
N GLU A 359 -6.28 -10.32 -2.11
CA GLU A 359 -6.69 -11.56 -1.46
C GLU A 359 -6.77 -12.73 -2.45
N LEU A 360 -7.26 -12.50 -3.68
CA LEU A 360 -7.24 -13.52 -4.72
C LEU A 360 -5.82 -13.99 -5.03
N LEU A 361 -4.85 -13.07 -5.12
CA LEU A 361 -3.45 -13.44 -5.35
C LEU A 361 -2.87 -14.22 -4.16
N ASN A 362 -3.15 -13.79 -2.92
CA ASN A 362 -2.70 -14.46 -1.70
C ASN A 362 -3.28 -15.89 -1.58
N VAL A 363 -4.58 -16.03 -1.86
CA VAL A 363 -5.28 -17.30 -1.98
C VAL A 363 -4.59 -18.14 -3.06
N PHE A 364 -4.52 -17.64 -4.29
CA PHE A 364 -3.93 -18.35 -5.43
C PHE A 364 -2.51 -18.89 -5.16
N GLN A 365 -1.61 -18.04 -4.64
CA GLN A 365 -0.22 -18.42 -4.35
C GLN A 365 -0.10 -19.50 -3.26
N LYS A 366 -1.02 -19.53 -2.29
CA LYS A 366 -1.03 -20.52 -1.20
C LYS A 366 -1.83 -21.78 -1.52
N HIS A 367 -2.48 -21.82 -2.68
CA HIS A 367 -3.33 -22.95 -3.05
C HIS A 367 -2.49 -24.25 -3.12
N PRO A 368 -2.96 -25.38 -2.56
CA PRO A 368 -2.16 -26.61 -2.43
C PRO A 368 -1.60 -27.17 -3.75
N LYS A 369 -2.28 -26.92 -4.88
CA LYS A 369 -1.81 -27.32 -6.21
C LYS A 369 -0.85 -26.31 -6.86
N ILE A 370 -0.93 -25.04 -6.46
CA ILE A 370 -0.17 -23.94 -7.07
C ILE A 370 1.17 -23.74 -6.38
N ALA A 371 1.17 -23.71 -5.05
CA ALA A 371 2.38 -23.51 -4.25
C ALA A 371 3.56 -24.43 -4.64
N PRO A 372 3.37 -25.74 -4.91
CA PRO A 372 4.46 -26.60 -5.38
C PRO A 372 4.77 -26.48 -6.88
N LEU A 373 3.79 -26.07 -7.72
CA LEU A 373 3.94 -25.99 -9.17
C LEU A 373 4.64 -24.70 -9.63
N ALA A 374 4.36 -23.58 -8.95
CA ALA A 374 4.85 -22.26 -9.36
C ALA A 374 6.38 -22.17 -9.50
N PRO A 375 7.21 -22.66 -8.54
CA PRO A 375 8.67 -22.55 -8.67
C PRO A 375 9.23 -23.30 -9.89
N ALA A 376 8.61 -24.43 -10.26
CA ALA A 376 9.04 -25.21 -11.42
C ALA A 376 8.72 -24.47 -12.74
N LEU A 377 7.52 -23.90 -12.84
CA LEU A 377 7.13 -23.12 -14.02
C LEU A 377 7.92 -21.80 -14.14
N GLU A 378 8.23 -21.13 -13.02
CA GLU A 378 9.10 -19.95 -13.02
C GLU A 378 10.49 -20.28 -13.57
N GLU A 379 11.05 -21.45 -13.19
CA GLU A 379 12.32 -21.91 -13.72
C GLU A 379 12.24 -22.20 -15.23
N ASP A 380 11.17 -22.86 -15.68
CA ASP A 380 10.97 -23.12 -17.11
C ASP A 380 10.79 -21.84 -17.92
N VAL A 381 10.18 -20.79 -17.35
CA VAL A 381 10.12 -19.45 -17.96
C VAL A 381 11.51 -18.82 -18.03
N ARG A 382 12.29 -18.86 -16.93
CA ARG A 382 13.66 -18.31 -16.89
C ARG A 382 14.59 -18.98 -17.91
N LEU A 383 14.44 -20.29 -18.08
CA LEU A 383 15.19 -21.09 -19.05
C LEU A 383 14.65 -20.98 -20.49
N GLY A 384 13.56 -20.23 -20.71
CA GLY A 384 12.95 -20.05 -22.02
C GLY A 384 12.27 -21.30 -22.59
N LYS A 385 11.97 -22.30 -21.76
CA LYS A 385 11.28 -23.53 -22.18
C LYS A 385 9.79 -23.28 -22.43
N VAL A 386 9.20 -22.35 -21.69
CA VAL A 386 7.81 -21.91 -21.83
C VAL A 386 7.72 -20.39 -21.79
N THR A 387 6.69 -19.82 -22.39
CA THR A 387 6.44 -18.38 -22.33
C THR A 387 5.76 -18.00 -21.01
N PRO A 388 5.93 -16.77 -20.51
CA PRO A 388 5.22 -16.29 -19.31
C PRO A 388 3.70 -16.44 -19.41
N GLY A 389 3.13 -16.21 -20.59
CA GLY A 389 1.68 -16.36 -20.83
C GLY A 389 1.20 -17.81 -20.75
N HIS A 390 1.99 -18.76 -21.24
CA HIS A 390 1.64 -20.19 -21.12
C HIS A 390 1.78 -20.69 -19.68
N ALA A 391 2.83 -20.28 -18.97
CA ALA A 391 3.02 -20.60 -17.56
C ALA A 391 1.89 -20.04 -16.70
N SER A 392 1.48 -18.78 -16.92
CA SER A 392 0.38 -18.17 -16.17
C SER A 392 -0.95 -18.87 -16.45
N GLU A 393 -1.26 -19.20 -17.70
CA GLU A 393 -2.46 -19.95 -18.06
C GLU A 393 -2.47 -21.34 -17.40
N THR A 394 -1.33 -22.03 -17.38
CA THR A 394 -1.18 -23.34 -16.72
C THR A 394 -1.49 -23.25 -15.23
N LEU A 395 -0.97 -22.22 -14.55
CA LEU A 395 -1.26 -21.99 -13.12
C LEU A 395 -2.76 -21.69 -12.92
N ILE A 396 -3.37 -20.84 -13.74
CA ILE A 396 -4.80 -20.50 -13.66
C ILE A 396 -5.68 -21.75 -13.87
N ARG A 397 -5.41 -22.52 -14.91
CA ARG A 397 -6.14 -23.76 -15.22
C ARG A 397 -6.03 -24.77 -14.07
N THR A 398 -4.82 -24.94 -13.54
CA THR A 398 -4.56 -25.81 -12.37
C THR A 398 -5.32 -25.35 -11.12
N PHE A 399 -5.44 -24.05 -10.89
CA PHE A 399 -6.20 -23.48 -9.78
C PHE A 399 -7.71 -23.74 -9.93
N LEU A 400 -8.24 -23.55 -11.13
CA LEU A 400 -9.65 -23.77 -11.45
C LEU A 400 -10.01 -25.26 -11.62
N GLY A 401 -9.02 -26.15 -11.71
CA GLY A 401 -9.22 -27.58 -11.88
C GLY A 401 -9.67 -28.00 -13.29
N ILE A 402 -9.29 -27.22 -14.31
CA ILE A 402 -9.63 -27.42 -15.73
C ILE A 402 -8.43 -27.81 -16.57
#